data_AF-A0A7S1X9K5-F1
#
_entry.id   AF-A0A7S1X9K5-F1
#
_cell.length_a   1.000
_cell.length_b   1.000
_cell.length_c   1.000
_cell.angle_alpha   90.00
_cell.angle_beta   90.00
_cell.angle_gamma   90.00
#
_symmetry.space_group_name_H-M   'P 1'
#
loop_
_entity.id
_entity.type
_entity.pdbx_description
1 polymer ?
#
loop_
_entity_poly.entity_id
_entity_poly.type
_entity_poly.pdbx_seq_one_letter_code
_entity_poly.pdbx_strand_id
1 'polypeptide(L)'
;QILCVAWADEAPRMASLGGRVSMSSLLSAVLIILALRTSCAAMSADIEAELAKRVSAAVNGSRFDDVSVFLGDASGEMLSYRKGGGAPEWEGVMPVASASKWVSAIILMHLVEDGFLSLDSRPAEVLPFWNASGPASRVTLAHLLAFTSGYQGNDESACVFVFGQPRSPLQCAPIIYAGFVNMTNEPGTVFAYYNDHLEVAAAMAEVVTGKSWDELYNEYLRSPLGLSEGSRFEGV
;
A
#
# COMPACT_ATOMS: atom_id res chain seq x y z
N GLN A 1 -25.66 -0.89 -13.48
CA GLN A 1 -24.35 -0.48 -12.93
C GLN A 1 -24.24 1.04 -12.81
N ILE A 2 -24.22 1.83 -13.89
CA ILE A 2 -24.10 3.32 -13.83
C ILE A 2 -25.35 4.03 -13.25
N LEU A 3 -26.54 3.47 -13.49
CA LEU A 3 -27.82 4.07 -13.05
C LEU A 3 -28.08 3.98 -11.54
N CYS A 4 -27.43 3.07 -10.80
CA CYS A 4 -27.67 2.92 -9.35
C CYS A 4 -26.79 3.84 -8.50
N VAL A 5 -25.56 4.10 -8.93
CA VAL A 5 -24.61 4.97 -8.21
C VAL A 5 -24.91 6.45 -8.46
N ALA A 6 -25.27 6.82 -9.69
CA ALA A 6 -25.54 8.22 -10.05
C ALA A 6 -26.79 8.81 -9.37
N TRP A 7 -27.77 7.98 -8.98
CA TRP A 7 -29.06 8.47 -8.49
C TRP A 7 -29.13 8.67 -6.96
N ALA A 8 -28.23 8.04 -6.20
CA ALA A 8 -28.13 8.24 -4.75
C ALA A 8 -27.64 9.66 -4.39
N ASP A 9 -26.76 10.24 -5.22
CA ASP A 9 -26.16 11.57 -5.01
C ASP A 9 -27.01 12.74 -5.55
N GLU A 10 -27.94 12.50 -6.48
CA GLU A 10 -28.75 13.55 -7.13
C GLU A 10 -30.13 13.79 -6.47
N ALA A 11 -30.66 12.82 -5.72
CA ALA A 11 -31.99 12.90 -5.12
C ALA A 11 -32.24 14.14 -4.21
N PRO A 12 -31.26 14.67 -3.45
CA PRO A 12 -31.48 15.87 -2.63
C PRO A 12 -31.60 17.17 -3.45
N ARG A 13 -31.14 17.21 -4.72
CA ARG A 13 -31.06 18.46 -5.51
C ARG A 13 -32.37 18.81 -6.25
N MET A 14 -33.29 17.86 -6.42
CA MET A 14 -34.56 18.09 -7.13
C MET A 14 -35.68 18.70 -6.26
N ALA A 15 -35.47 18.89 -4.96
CA ALA A 15 -36.48 19.40 -4.04
C ALA A 15 -36.74 20.92 -4.12
N SER A 16 -36.06 21.68 -4.99
CA SER A 16 -36.14 23.15 -5.04
C SER A 16 -37.02 23.76 -6.15
N LEU A 17 -37.77 22.96 -6.92
CA LEU A 17 -38.65 23.49 -7.98
C LEU A 17 -40.05 23.85 -7.42
N GLY A 18 -40.29 25.15 -7.23
CA GLY A 18 -41.46 25.76 -6.58
C GLY A 18 -42.81 25.69 -7.32
N GLY A 19 -43.29 24.48 -7.65
CA GLY A 19 -44.65 24.23 -8.12
C GLY A 19 -45.51 23.53 -7.07
N ARG A 20 -46.84 23.79 -7.04
CA ARG A 20 -47.80 23.03 -6.20
C ARG A 20 -47.87 21.58 -6.68
N VAL A 21 -47.08 20.69 -6.09
CA VAL A 21 -47.13 19.25 -6.36
C VAL A 21 -48.28 18.63 -5.56
N SER A 22 -49.12 17.83 -6.22
CA SER A 22 -50.20 17.08 -5.54
C SER A 22 -49.61 16.08 -4.55
N MET A 23 -50.26 15.91 -3.39
CA MET A 23 -49.86 14.94 -2.37
C MET A 23 -49.82 13.50 -2.91
N SER A 24 -50.65 13.18 -3.91
CA SER A 24 -50.62 11.89 -4.62
C SER A 24 -49.34 11.69 -5.45
N SER A 25 -48.86 12.76 -6.10
CA SER A 25 -47.62 12.72 -6.90
C SER A 25 -46.37 12.57 -6.02
N LEU A 26 -46.37 13.18 -4.83
CA LEU A 26 -45.32 12.99 -3.82
C LEU A 26 -45.30 11.55 -3.30
N LEU A 27 -46.47 10.96 -3.02
CA LEU A 27 -46.57 9.58 -2.53
C LEU A 27 -46.06 8.57 -3.58
N SER A 28 -46.43 8.74 -4.85
CA SER A 28 -45.95 7.89 -5.94
C SER A 28 -44.43 7.99 -6.14
N ALA A 29 -43.85 9.20 -6.07
CA ALA A 29 -42.41 9.38 -6.14
C ALA A 29 -41.70 8.66 -4.97
N VAL A 30 -42.20 8.79 -3.74
CA VAL A 30 -41.64 8.11 -2.56
C VAL A 30 -41.71 6.59 -2.70
N LEU A 31 -42.82 6.03 -3.19
CA LEU A 31 -42.97 4.59 -3.42
C LEU A 31 -42.02 4.06 -4.51
N ILE A 32 -41.82 4.81 -5.60
CA ILE A 32 -40.87 4.45 -6.65
C ILE A 32 -39.43 4.48 -6.10
N ILE A 33 -39.07 5.50 -5.33
CA ILE A 33 -37.76 5.61 -4.68
C ILE A 33 -37.52 4.44 -3.72
N LEU A 34 -38.54 4.10 -2.90
CA LEU A 34 -38.45 2.99 -1.97
C LEU A 34 -38.29 1.64 -2.70
N ALA A 35 -39.08 1.42 -3.76
CA ALA A 35 -39.01 0.22 -4.59
C ALA A 35 -37.64 0.06 -5.29
N LEU A 36 -37.09 1.15 -5.83
CA LEU A 36 -35.76 1.18 -6.45
C LEU A 36 -34.65 0.89 -5.42
N ARG A 37 -34.74 1.47 -4.22
CA ARG A 37 -33.80 1.19 -3.12
C ARG A 37 -33.86 -0.28 -2.70
N THR A 38 -35.05 -0.84 -2.53
CA THR A 38 -35.20 -2.26 -2.18
C THR A 38 -34.66 -3.19 -3.27
N SER A 39 -34.86 -2.85 -4.55
CA SER A 39 -34.34 -3.64 -5.66
C SER A 39 -32.81 -3.57 -5.77
N CYS A 40 -32.22 -2.41 -5.48
CA CYS A 40 -30.76 -2.26 -5.48
C CYS A 40 -30.12 -3.00 -4.30
N ALA A 41 -30.74 -2.96 -3.12
CA ALA A 41 -30.28 -3.71 -1.96
C ALA A 41 -30.35 -5.23 -2.19
N ALA A 42 -31.44 -5.73 -2.78
CA ALA A 42 -31.58 -7.14 -3.12
C ALA A 42 -30.50 -7.61 -4.12
N MET A 43 -30.23 -6.80 -5.16
CA MET A 43 -29.18 -7.12 -6.13
C MET A 43 -27.77 -7.10 -5.52
N SER A 44 -27.50 -6.21 -4.54
CA SER A 44 -26.25 -6.22 -3.77
C SER A 44 -26.10 -7.50 -2.96
N ALA A 45 -27.16 -7.91 -2.25
CA ALA A 45 -27.17 -9.12 -1.43
C ALA A 45 -26.93 -10.39 -2.26
N ASP A 46 -27.49 -10.48 -3.47
CA ASP A 46 -27.25 -11.61 -4.38
C ASP A 46 -25.78 -11.68 -4.85
N ILE A 47 -25.16 -10.53 -5.11
CA ILE A 47 -23.73 -10.45 -5.49
C ILE A 47 -22.85 -10.86 -4.31
N GLU A 48 -23.12 -10.35 -3.11
CA GLU A 48 -22.38 -10.70 -1.90
C GLU A 48 -22.49 -12.20 -1.58
N ALA A 49 -23.68 -12.78 -1.73
CA ALA A 49 -23.89 -14.21 -1.52
C ALA A 49 -23.11 -15.07 -2.52
N GLU A 50 -23.12 -14.71 -3.81
CA GLU A 50 -22.35 -15.42 -4.83
C GLU A 50 -20.83 -15.22 -4.65
N LEU A 51 -20.40 -14.02 -4.23
CA LEU A 51 -19.01 -13.73 -3.89
C LEU A 51 -18.54 -14.58 -2.71
N ALA A 52 -19.31 -14.62 -1.62
CA ALA A 52 -19.01 -15.43 -0.44
C ALA A 52 -18.92 -16.92 -0.78
N LYS A 53 -19.82 -17.42 -1.64
CA LYS A 53 -19.78 -18.79 -2.14
C LYS A 53 -18.50 -19.07 -2.95
N ARG A 54 -18.11 -18.16 -3.84
CA ARG A 54 -16.89 -18.30 -4.66
C ARG A 54 -15.62 -18.24 -3.82
N VAL A 55 -15.53 -17.29 -2.90
CA VAL A 55 -14.38 -17.12 -2.00
C VAL A 55 -14.24 -18.35 -1.11
N SER A 56 -15.30 -18.80 -0.45
CA SER A 56 -15.25 -19.99 0.40
C SER A 56 -14.85 -21.26 -0.37
N ALA A 57 -15.40 -21.47 -1.58
CA ALA A 57 -15.00 -22.59 -2.43
C ALA A 57 -13.51 -22.53 -2.84
N ALA A 58 -13.01 -21.34 -3.21
CA ALA A 58 -11.62 -21.15 -3.58
C ALA A 58 -10.66 -21.37 -2.39
N VAL A 59 -10.99 -20.82 -1.23
CA VAL A 59 -10.18 -20.97 -0.02
C VAL A 59 -10.17 -22.43 0.45
N ASN A 60 -11.34 -23.09 0.51
CA ASN A 60 -11.44 -24.51 0.89
C ASN A 60 -10.68 -25.42 -0.08
N GLY A 61 -10.79 -25.15 -1.39
CA GLY A 61 -10.08 -25.88 -2.44
C GLY A 61 -8.59 -25.57 -2.55
N SER A 62 -8.08 -24.58 -1.82
CA SER A 62 -6.66 -24.24 -1.83
C SER A 62 -5.81 -25.36 -1.21
N ARG A 63 -4.56 -25.48 -1.66
CA ARG A 63 -3.59 -26.45 -1.13
C ARG A 63 -3.01 -26.08 0.24
N PHE A 64 -3.36 -24.91 0.77
CA PHE A 64 -2.83 -24.39 2.02
C PHE A 64 -3.77 -24.77 3.17
N ASP A 65 -3.19 -25.11 4.32
CA ASP A 65 -3.95 -25.52 5.51
C ASP A 65 -4.57 -24.31 6.21
N ASP A 66 -3.82 -23.21 6.27
CA ASP A 66 -4.18 -21.97 6.96
C ASP A 66 -4.24 -20.81 5.95
N VAL A 67 -5.43 -20.27 5.71
CA VAL A 67 -5.69 -19.20 4.74
C VAL A 67 -6.73 -18.24 5.28
N SER A 68 -6.47 -16.94 5.13
CA SER A 68 -7.43 -15.88 5.41
C SER A 68 -7.61 -14.99 4.20
N VAL A 69 -8.85 -14.66 3.88
CA VAL A 69 -9.23 -13.75 2.80
C VAL A 69 -10.15 -12.70 3.40
N PHE A 70 -9.80 -11.43 3.18
CA PHE A 70 -10.56 -10.27 3.60
C PHE A 70 -10.91 -9.44 2.37
N LEU A 71 -12.18 -9.12 2.19
CA LEU A 71 -12.69 -8.25 1.14
C LEU A 71 -13.44 -7.11 1.80
N GLY A 72 -13.18 -5.90 1.32
CA GLY A 72 -13.84 -4.69 1.77
C GLY A 72 -13.81 -3.62 0.70
N ASP A 73 -14.54 -2.55 0.96
CA ASP A 73 -14.53 -1.33 0.17
C ASP A 73 -14.38 -0.10 1.09
N ALA A 74 -14.66 1.09 0.57
CA ALA A 74 -14.56 2.33 1.34
C ALA A 74 -15.53 2.40 2.54
N SER A 75 -16.56 1.55 2.60
CA SER A 75 -17.50 1.46 3.71
C SER A 75 -17.05 0.49 4.81
N GLY A 76 -16.02 -0.33 4.54
CA GLY A 76 -15.44 -1.26 5.50
C GLY A 76 -15.34 -2.70 4.97
N GLU A 77 -15.19 -3.65 5.88
CA GLU A 77 -15.17 -5.07 5.56
C GLU A 77 -16.54 -5.54 5.06
N MET A 78 -16.56 -6.20 3.91
CA MET A 78 -17.74 -6.83 3.33
C MET A 78 -17.77 -8.34 3.61
N LEU A 79 -16.61 -8.98 3.59
CA LEU A 79 -16.47 -10.42 3.73
C LEU A 79 -15.11 -10.78 4.30
N SER A 80 -15.09 -11.61 5.34
CA SER A 80 -13.92 -12.36 5.76
C SER A 80 -14.19 -13.86 5.70
N TYR A 81 -13.19 -14.62 5.24
CA TYR A 81 -13.24 -16.07 5.21
C TYR A 81 -11.90 -16.65 5.65
N ARG A 82 -11.95 -17.64 6.55
CA ARG A 82 -10.76 -18.32 7.09
C ARG A 82 -10.90 -19.82 6.93
N LYS A 83 -9.81 -20.49 6.57
CA LYS A 83 -9.65 -21.95 6.58
C LYS A 83 -8.46 -22.28 7.44
N GLY A 84 -8.62 -23.22 8.37
CA GLY A 84 -7.55 -23.66 9.27
C GLY A 84 -7.49 -22.90 10.59
N GLY A 85 -7.03 -23.57 11.64
CA GLY A 85 -6.96 -23.01 13.00
C GLY A 85 -5.79 -22.05 13.23
N GLY A 86 -4.79 -22.07 12.34
CA GLY A 86 -3.63 -21.17 12.33
C GLY A 86 -3.76 -20.02 11.33
N ALA A 87 -4.91 -19.91 10.63
CA ALA A 87 -5.15 -18.86 9.65
C ALA A 87 -5.04 -17.45 10.29
N PRO A 88 -4.35 -16.48 9.64
CA PRO A 88 -4.21 -15.13 10.18
C PRO A 88 -5.54 -14.47 10.53
N GLU A 89 -5.60 -13.76 11.65
CA GLU A 89 -6.80 -13.01 12.03
C GLU A 89 -6.74 -11.60 11.43
N TRP A 90 -7.88 -10.92 11.29
CA TRP A 90 -7.92 -9.55 10.78
C TRP A 90 -7.03 -8.60 11.58
N GLU A 91 -7.09 -8.72 12.91
CA GLU A 91 -6.28 -7.95 13.85
C GLU A 91 -4.98 -8.68 14.24
N GLY A 92 -4.71 -9.82 13.59
CA GLY A 92 -3.55 -10.67 13.87
C GLY A 92 -2.26 -10.06 13.35
N VAL A 93 -1.18 -10.23 14.10
CA VAL A 93 0.16 -9.84 13.65
C VAL A 93 0.78 -11.00 12.88
N MET A 94 1.23 -10.73 11.67
CA MET A 94 1.97 -11.69 10.85
C MET A 94 3.07 -10.99 10.03
N PRO A 95 4.17 -11.68 9.68
CA PRO A 95 5.12 -11.17 8.71
C PRO A 95 4.44 -11.02 7.34
N VAL A 96 4.47 -9.81 6.80
CA VAL A 96 3.85 -9.49 5.49
C VAL A 96 4.83 -9.57 4.32
N ALA A 97 6.12 -9.83 4.62
CA ALA A 97 7.21 -9.94 3.64
C ALA A 97 7.17 -8.76 2.63
N SER A 98 7.35 -9.04 1.34
CA SER A 98 7.37 -8.02 0.28
C SER A 98 6.13 -7.14 0.14
N ALA A 99 5.02 -7.43 0.83
CA ALA A 99 3.91 -6.47 0.91
C ALA A 99 4.31 -5.20 1.69
N SER A 100 5.36 -5.25 2.52
CA SER A 100 5.97 -4.10 3.19
C SER A 100 6.40 -2.99 2.22
N LYS A 101 6.70 -3.32 0.96
CA LYS A 101 7.15 -2.34 -0.04
C LYS A 101 6.12 -1.26 -0.32
N TRP A 102 4.83 -1.59 -0.26
CA TRP A 102 3.75 -0.61 -0.37
C TRP A 102 3.75 0.36 0.82
N VAL A 103 3.97 -0.16 2.03
CA VAL A 103 4.11 0.64 3.26
C VAL A 103 5.32 1.57 3.14
N SER A 104 6.47 1.07 2.67
CA SER A 104 7.66 1.89 2.42
C SER A 104 7.41 3.00 1.40
N ALA A 105 6.71 2.68 0.30
CA ALA A 105 6.38 3.66 -0.71
C ALA A 105 5.49 4.78 -0.15
N ILE A 106 4.51 4.47 0.68
CA ILE A 106 3.65 5.48 1.32
C ILE A 106 4.48 6.44 2.19
N ILE A 107 5.37 5.91 3.04
CA ILE A 107 6.24 6.74 3.89
C ILE A 107 7.12 7.66 3.03
N LEU A 108 7.77 7.10 2.00
CA LEU A 108 8.65 7.87 1.11
C LEU A 108 7.89 8.94 0.33
N MET A 109 6.64 8.66 -0.08
CA MET A 109 5.80 9.65 -0.76
C MET A 109 5.33 10.76 0.19
N HIS A 110 5.03 10.46 1.46
CA HIS A 110 4.78 11.52 2.45
C HIS A 110 6.00 12.42 2.64
N LEU A 111 7.22 11.87 2.66
CA LEU A 111 8.44 12.69 2.71
C LEU A 111 8.64 13.54 1.45
N VAL A 112 8.12 13.10 0.31
CA VAL A 112 8.07 13.92 -0.92
C VAL A 112 7.05 15.04 -0.79
N GLU A 113 5.86 14.76 -0.26
CA GLU A 113 4.81 15.76 -0.01
C GLU A 113 5.26 16.83 1.00
N ASP A 114 5.95 16.43 2.06
CA ASP A 114 6.49 17.30 3.10
C ASP A 114 7.73 18.09 2.64
N GLY A 115 8.27 17.78 1.46
CA GLY A 115 9.42 18.48 0.87
C GLY A 115 10.79 18.06 1.44
N PHE A 116 10.87 16.99 2.22
CA PHE A 116 12.14 16.41 2.67
C PHE A 116 12.90 15.74 1.51
N LEU A 117 12.16 15.15 0.57
CA LEU A 117 12.68 14.52 -0.64
C LEU A 117 11.90 15.00 -1.87
N SER A 118 12.43 14.69 -3.04
CA SER A 118 11.71 14.72 -4.31
C SER A 118 11.95 13.40 -5.04
N LEU A 119 11.12 13.07 -6.01
CA LEU A 119 11.34 11.89 -6.86
C LEU A 119 12.68 11.96 -7.64
N ASP A 120 13.23 13.16 -7.83
CA ASP A 120 14.53 13.40 -8.45
C ASP A 120 15.70 13.42 -7.46
N SER A 121 15.43 13.40 -6.15
CA SER A 121 16.47 13.37 -5.12
C SER A 121 17.39 12.17 -5.33
N ARG A 122 18.70 12.42 -5.30
CA ARG A 122 19.70 11.39 -5.59
C ARG A 122 20.36 10.88 -4.32
N PRO A 123 20.62 9.56 -4.20
CA PRO A 123 21.46 9.04 -3.12
C PRO A 123 22.81 9.77 -3.03
N ALA A 124 23.40 10.14 -4.17
CA ALA A 124 24.67 10.87 -4.24
C ALA A 124 24.64 12.29 -3.62
N GLU A 125 23.45 12.89 -3.52
CA GLU A 125 23.27 14.23 -2.95
C GLU A 125 22.87 14.17 -1.47
N VAL A 126 22.26 13.05 -1.04
CA VAL A 126 21.71 12.87 0.30
C VAL A 126 22.64 12.07 1.21
N LEU A 127 23.20 10.97 0.73
CA LEU A 127 23.98 10.04 1.53
C LEU A 127 25.47 10.43 1.50
N PRO A 128 26.09 10.82 2.64
CA PRO A 128 27.43 11.40 2.65
C PRO A 128 28.54 10.43 2.20
N PHE A 129 28.30 9.12 2.28
CA PHE A 129 29.23 8.08 1.83
C PHE A 129 29.06 7.70 0.35
N TRP A 130 28.02 8.19 -0.33
CA TRP A 130 27.69 7.83 -1.71
C TRP A 130 28.54 8.64 -2.70
N ASN A 131 29.83 8.35 -2.75
CA ASN A 131 30.77 8.99 -3.67
C ASN A 131 30.79 8.31 -5.04
N ALA A 132 29.63 8.24 -5.70
CA ALA A 132 29.45 7.54 -6.96
C ALA A 132 29.92 8.36 -8.17
N SER A 133 30.38 7.67 -9.21
CA SER A 133 30.53 8.20 -10.56
C SER A 133 29.77 7.32 -11.55
N GLY A 134 29.63 7.77 -12.81
CA GLY A 134 28.95 6.98 -13.84
C GLY A 134 27.45 6.82 -13.57
N PRO A 135 26.84 5.68 -13.93
CA PRO A 135 25.41 5.45 -13.75
C PRO A 135 24.93 5.63 -12.29
N ALA A 136 25.73 5.21 -11.31
CA ALA A 136 25.32 5.18 -9.91
C ALA A 136 25.12 6.58 -9.30
N SER A 137 25.72 7.62 -9.91
CA SER A 137 25.50 9.02 -9.48
C SER A 137 24.23 9.63 -10.05
N ARG A 138 23.58 8.99 -11.02
CA ARG A 138 22.33 9.44 -11.66
C ARG A 138 21.07 8.76 -11.13
N VAL A 139 21.23 7.79 -10.23
CA VAL A 139 20.10 7.14 -9.56
C VAL A 139 19.29 8.20 -8.80
N THR A 140 17.97 8.09 -8.87
CA THR A 140 17.04 8.98 -8.15
C THR A 140 16.11 8.14 -7.29
N LEU A 141 15.39 8.80 -6.38
CA LEU A 141 14.34 8.16 -5.58
C LEU A 141 13.29 7.47 -6.45
N ALA A 142 12.88 8.08 -7.58
CA ALA A 142 11.96 7.45 -8.53
C ALA A 142 12.49 6.12 -9.06
N HIS A 143 13.78 6.06 -9.41
CA HIS A 143 14.40 4.82 -9.87
C HIS A 143 14.44 3.74 -8.79
N LEU A 144 14.69 4.12 -7.53
CA LEU A 144 14.70 3.20 -6.41
C LEU A 144 13.29 2.63 -6.14
N LEU A 145 12.28 3.50 -6.04
CA LEU A 145 10.88 3.10 -5.85
C LEU A 145 10.36 2.22 -6.99
N ALA A 146 10.82 2.46 -8.21
CA ALA A 146 10.43 1.71 -9.40
C ALA A 146 11.29 0.45 -9.65
N PHE A 147 12.29 0.14 -8.80
CA PHE A 147 13.20 -0.99 -8.99
C PHE A 147 13.92 -0.94 -10.34
N THR A 148 14.26 0.28 -10.79
CA THR A 148 14.89 0.55 -12.09
C THR A 148 16.17 1.36 -11.97
N SER A 149 16.89 1.28 -10.85
CA SER A 149 18.15 2.03 -10.68
C SER A 149 19.28 1.57 -11.61
N GLY A 150 19.12 0.47 -12.34
CA GLY A 150 20.18 -0.17 -13.12
C GLY A 150 21.05 -1.13 -12.30
N TYR A 151 20.91 -1.10 -10.97
CA TYR A 151 21.51 -2.09 -10.07
C TYR A 151 20.77 -3.43 -10.19
N GLN A 152 21.51 -4.53 -10.34
CA GLN A 152 20.96 -5.87 -10.53
C GLN A 152 21.22 -6.80 -9.33
N GLY A 153 21.43 -6.22 -8.15
CA GLY A 153 21.63 -6.99 -6.92
C GLY A 153 22.98 -7.71 -6.83
N ASN A 154 23.24 -8.24 -5.66
CA ASN A 154 24.00 -9.47 -5.48
C ASN A 154 23.07 -10.45 -4.74
N ASP A 155 23.23 -11.76 -4.91
CA ASP A 155 22.33 -12.76 -4.30
C ASP A 155 22.39 -12.78 -2.74
N GLU A 156 23.12 -11.87 -2.08
CA GLU A 156 23.46 -11.89 -0.66
C GLU A 156 22.99 -10.65 0.15
N SER A 157 22.29 -9.67 -0.45
CA SER A 157 22.17 -8.31 0.12
C SER A 157 20.87 -7.93 0.83
N ALA A 158 20.16 -8.86 1.48
CA ALA A 158 19.17 -8.43 2.48
C ALA A 158 19.93 -8.04 3.77
N CYS A 159 20.66 -6.93 3.77
CA CYS A 159 21.53 -6.53 4.87
C CYS A 159 20.78 -6.48 6.21
N VAL A 160 19.49 -6.15 6.18
CA VAL A 160 18.63 -6.13 7.36
C VAL A 160 18.30 -7.53 7.90
N PHE A 161 18.32 -8.57 7.06
CA PHE A 161 17.96 -9.95 7.42
C PHE A 161 19.14 -10.92 7.50
N VAL A 162 20.31 -10.59 6.92
CA VAL A 162 21.40 -11.55 6.69
C VAL A 162 22.28 -11.84 7.93
N PHE A 163 22.13 -11.14 9.06
CA PHE A 163 23.11 -11.28 10.17
C PHE A 163 22.56 -11.57 11.57
N GLY A 164 21.28 -11.92 11.72
CA GLY A 164 20.72 -12.21 13.07
C GLY A 164 20.86 -11.04 14.05
N GLN A 165 21.09 -9.84 13.53
CA GLN A 165 21.21 -8.58 14.24
C GLN A 165 20.47 -7.54 13.39
N PRO A 166 19.44 -6.86 13.92
CA PRO A 166 18.73 -5.84 13.17
C PRO A 166 19.69 -4.68 12.89
N ARG A 167 19.92 -4.38 11.60
CA ARG A 167 20.63 -3.18 11.16
C ARG A 167 19.62 -2.17 10.64
N SER A 168 19.84 -0.89 10.93
CA SER A 168 19.04 0.17 10.33
C SER A 168 19.35 0.32 8.84
N PRO A 169 18.43 0.88 8.03
CA PRO A 169 18.70 1.20 6.64
C PRO A 169 19.99 2.02 6.45
N LEU A 170 20.23 3.03 7.28
CA LEU A 170 21.45 3.83 7.23
C LEU A 170 22.73 3.03 7.52
N GLN A 171 22.66 1.96 8.32
CA GLN A 171 23.79 1.05 8.54
C GLN A 171 24.03 0.11 7.35
N CYS A 172 22.96 -0.22 6.60
CA CYS A 172 23.01 -1.13 5.47
C CYS A 172 23.39 -0.46 4.15
N ALA A 173 22.98 0.79 3.95
CA ALA A 173 23.21 1.51 2.71
C ALA A 173 24.69 1.61 2.28
N PRO A 174 25.70 1.73 3.18
CA PRO A 174 27.11 1.66 2.78
C PRO A 174 27.54 0.29 2.21
N ILE A 175 26.94 -0.80 2.71
CA ILE A 175 27.22 -2.17 2.23
C ILE A 175 26.59 -2.36 0.85
N ILE A 176 25.34 -1.94 0.68
CA ILE A 176 24.63 -1.97 -0.60
C ILE A 176 25.34 -1.10 -1.65
N TYR A 177 25.82 0.08 -1.24
CA TYR A 177 26.56 0.99 -2.10
C TYR A 177 27.78 0.32 -2.75
N ALA A 178 28.46 -0.60 -2.07
CA ALA A 178 29.58 -1.36 -2.65
C ALA A 178 29.19 -2.20 -3.88
N GLY A 179 27.90 -2.58 -4.01
CA GLY A 179 27.36 -3.18 -5.23
C GLY A 179 27.04 -2.14 -6.30
N PHE A 180 26.44 -1.01 -5.93
CA PHE A 180 26.05 0.06 -6.85
C PHE A 180 27.24 0.66 -7.61
N VAL A 181 28.41 0.80 -6.98
CA VAL A 181 29.59 1.41 -7.63
C VAL A 181 30.05 0.67 -8.89
N ASN A 182 29.73 -0.61 -9.02
CA ASN A 182 30.13 -1.44 -10.16
C ASN A 182 28.99 -1.60 -11.19
N MET A 183 27.85 -0.94 -11.01
CA MET A 183 26.74 -1.07 -11.95
C MET A 183 27.07 -0.39 -13.28
N THR A 184 26.70 -1.07 -14.37
CA THR A 184 26.96 -0.60 -15.73
C THR A 184 25.70 -0.15 -16.46
N ASN A 185 24.53 -0.62 -16.04
CA ASN A 185 23.25 -0.22 -16.63
C ASN A 185 22.89 1.20 -16.24
N GLU A 186 22.31 1.94 -17.17
CA GLU A 186 21.77 3.28 -16.91
C GLU A 186 20.49 3.19 -16.05
N PRO A 187 20.28 4.12 -15.10
CA PRO A 187 19.00 4.24 -14.41
C PRO A 187 17.83 4.37 -15.39
N GLY A 188 16.74 3.67 -15.11
CA GLY A 188 15.52 3.61 -15.93
C GLY A 188 15.55 2.56 -17.05
N THR A 189 16.68 1.87 -17.29
CA THR A 189 16.80 0.97 -18.44
C THR A 189 16.52 -0.50 -18.14
N VAL A 190 16.68 -0.93 -16.89
CA VAL A 190 16.51 -2.33 -16.47
C VAL A 190 15.71 -2.37 -15.18
N PHE A 191 14.69 -3.22 -15.13
CA PHE A 191 13.99 -3.57 -13.89
C PHE A 191 14.70 -4.72 -13.18
N ALA A 192 14.94 -4.58 -11.88
CA ALA A 192 15.56 -5.61 -11.04
C ALA A 192 14.93 -5.63 -9.65
N TYR A 193 14.33 -6.76 -9.25
CA TYR A 193 13.59 -6.85 -7.98
C TYR A 193 14.51 -7.18 -6.80
N TYR A 194 15.16 -6.17 -6.21
CA TYR A 194 16.03 -6.30 -5.04
C TYR A 194 15.63 -5.36 -3.89
N ASN A 195 15.69 -5.82 -2.65
CA ASN A 195 15.32 -4.99 -1.48
C ASN A 195 16.25 -3.78 -1.31
N ASP A 196 17.50 -3.91 -1.74
CA ASP A 196 18.55 -2.88 -1.79
C ASP A 196 18.04 -1.51 -2.27
N HIS A 197 17.14 -1.49 -3.26
CA HIS A 197 16.60 -0.24 -3.76
C HIS A 197 15.85 0.55 -2.67
N LEU A 198 15.00 -0.14 -1.91
CA LEU A 198 14.21 0.49 -0.85
C LEU A 198 15.04 0.69 0.43
N GLU A 199 16.02 -0.18 0.71
CA GLU A 199 16.95 0.04 1.82
C GLU A 199 17.77 1.34 1.62
N VAL A 200 18.23 1.61 0.39
CA VAL A 200 18.90 2.89 0.07
C VAL A 200 17.94 4.07 0.19
N ALA A 201 16.70 3.95 -0.31
CA ALA A 201 15.69 5.01 -0.20
C ALA A 201 15.34 5.31 1.27
N ALA A 202 15.23 4.29 2.10
CA ALA A 202 14.99 4.43 3.53
C ALA A 202 16.19 5.08 4.24
N ALA A 203 17.42 4.74 3.89
CA ALA A 203 18.60 5.44 4.40
C ALA A 203 18.60 6.93 4.03
N MET A 204 18.14 7.28 2.81
CA MET A 204 17.97 8.69 2.42
C MET A 204 16.96 9.39 3.34
N ALA A 205 15.83 8.74 3.62
CA ALA A 205 14.81 9.24 4.53
C ALA A 205 15.35 9.46 5.96
N GLU A 206 16.13 8.52 6.49
CA GLU A 206 16.74 8.66 7.82
C GLU A 206 17.70 9.87 7.86
N VAL A 207 18.48 10.11 6.81
CA VAL A 207 19.42 11.24 6.74
C VAL A 207 18.71 12.59 6.67
N VAL A 208 17.71 12.75 5.79
CA VAL A 208 17.06 14.06 5.59
C VAL A 208 16.14 14.46 6.75
N THR A 209 15.61 13.48 7.48
CA THR A 209 14.71 13.73 8.62
C THR A 209 15.41 13.70 9.98
N GLY A 210 16.53 12.98 10.09
CA GLY A 210 17.17 12.67 11.37
C GLY A 210 16.40 11.66 12.23
N LYS A 211 15.36 11.02 11.69
CA LYS A 211 14.53 10.01 12.36
C LYS A 211 14.90 8.61 11.87
N SER A 212 14.79 7.62 12.72
CA SER A 212 14.89 6.21 12.32
C SER A 212 13.70 5.78 11.47
N TRP A 213 13.88 4.72 10.69
CA TRP A 213 12.81 4.17 9.86
C TRP A 213 11.58 3.73 10.67
N ASP A 214 11.78 3.20 11.88
CA ASP A 214 10.67 2.83 12.78
C ASP A 214 9.91 4.08 13.28
N GLU A 215 10.62 5.16 13.59
CA GLU A 215 9.97 6.45 13.92
C GLU A 215 9.15 6.98 12.76
N LEU A 216 9.66 6.92 11.53
CA LEU A 216 8.93 7.31 10.32
C LEU A 216 7.69 6.43 10.08
N TYR A 217 7.82 5.11 10.24
CA TYR A 217 6.68 4.20 10.17
C TYR A 217 5.61 4.54 11.22
N ASN A 218 6.05 4.80 12.45
CA ASN A 218 5.16 5.13 13.56
C ASN A 218 4.42 6.45 13.33
N GLU A 219 5.11 7.45 12.81
CA GLU A 219 4.59 8.78 12.56
C GLU A 219 3.62 8.84 11.39
N TYR A 220 3.99 8.25 10.24
CA TYR A 220 3.21 8.37 9.02
C TYR A 220 2.12 7.30 8.86
N LEU A 221 2.25 6.14 9.52
CA LEU A 221 1.34 5.02 9.31
C LEU A 221 0.75 4.45 10.59
N ARG A 222 1.59 3.95 11.51
CA ARG A 222 1.07 3.20 12.67
C ARG A 222 0.13 4.03 13.54
N SER A 223 0.58 5.23 13.93
CA SER A 223 -0.19 6.10 14.83
C SER A 223 -1.42 6.72 14.15
N PRO A 224 -1.32 7.29 12.93
CA PRO A 224 -2.48 7.86 12.24
C PRO A 224 -3.59 6.85 11.93
N LEU A 225 -3.22 5.59 11.65
CA LEU A 225 -4.17 4.51 11.36
C LEU A 225 -4.64 3.75 12.62
N GLY A 226 -4.12 4.09 13.80
CA GLY A 226 -4.48 3.42 15.05
C GLY A 226 -4.07 1.94 15.10
N LEU A 227 -3.01 1.55 14.38
CA LEU A 227 -2.52 0.18 14.38
C LEU A 227 -1.91 -0.20 15.74
N SER A 228 -2.07 -1.47 16.12
CA SER A 228 -1.58 -1.97 17.41
C SER A 228 -0.06 -1.86 17.54
N GLU A 229 0.43 -1.82 18.78
CA GLU A 229 1.88 -1.90 19.11
C GLU A 229 2.54 -3.20 18.61
N GLY A 230 1.76 -4.20 18.22
CA GLY A 230 2.27 -5.42 17.58
C GLY A 230 2.66 -5.22 16.13
N SER A 231 2.14 -4.18 15.47
CA SER A 231 2.50 -3.81 14.11
C SER A 231 3.84 -3.05 14.12
N ARG A 232 4.88 -3.68 13.57
CA ARG A 232 6.27 -3.18 13.59
C ARG A 232 6.86 -3.24 12.20
N PHE A 233 7.84 -2.38 11.94
CA PHE A 233 8.56 -2.37 10.68
C PHE A 233 10.01 -2.80 10.89
N GLU A 234 10.25 -4.11 10.80
CA GLU A 234 11.56 -4.71 10.99
C GLU A 234 12.28 -4.91 9.65
N GLY A 235 12.74 -3.80 9.05
CA GLY A 235 13.47 -3.81 7.77
C GLY A 235 12.63 -3.62 6.51
N VAL A 236 13.25 -3.04 5.47
CA VAL A 236 12.62 -2.47 4.25
C VAL A 236 12.62 -3.45 3.09
#